data_AF-A0A6J1E8I7-F1
#
_entry.id   AF-A0A6J1E8I7-F1
#
_cell.length_a   1.000
_cell.length_b   1.000
_cell.length_c   1.000
_cell.angle_alpha   90.00
_cell.angle_beta   90.00
_cell.angle_gamma   90.00
#
_symmetry.space_group_name_H-M   'P 1'
#
loop_
_entity.id
_entity.type
_entity.pdbx_description
1 polymer ?
#
loop_
_entity_poly.entity_id
_entity_poly.type
_entity_poly.pdbx_seq_one_letter_code
_entity_poly.pdbx_strand_id
1 'polypeptide(L)'
;MGTGGKLGKKLIRALHLSVFDEGSMVENDRKASSSFRKRGSMIYTKTPSRESLHRKMEQKGRHNGQSIPTKKKKDHGDKDQGNNVDSNSDADGFSVFSSSSLVSERDKGELITLREQVEDLRKKLIEKDELLKSAEMSKDQMNNVYAKLNALNLQSAEKDSRIKMIHSQLSDAKIKLADKQAALEKIQWEVMTSNSKIEELQEELKSSQGDVSSFMLLLEGLSKNDCNERVEDYSLSVYLPESCPYIDDLDDLKMQEMEEARQDYVAAVAAAKARQDEESIAAAAAARSRLQSFVFET
;
A
#
# COMPACT_ATOMS: atom_id res chain seq x y z
N MET A 1 -44.24 -28.72 -34.24
CA MET A 1 -44.26 -27.31 -33.78
C MET A 1 -42.82 -26.81 -33.91
N GLY A 2 -42.38 -25.98 -34.85
CA GLY A 2 -43.07 -24.98 -35.66
C GLY A 2 -42.69 -23.58 -35.14
N THR A 3 -41.79 -22.90 -35.87
CA THR A 3 -41.37 -21.47 -35.79
C THR A 3 -40.40 -21.08 -34.65
N GLY A 4 -39.31 -20.33 -34.83
CA GLY A 4 -38.79 -19.59 -35.99
C GLY A 4 -38.77 -18.07 -35.73
N GLY A 5 -37.57 -17.46 -35.70
CA GLY A 5 -37.33 -16.00 -35.81
C GLY A 5 -37.08 -15.27 -34.48
N LYS A 6 -36.28 -14.21 -34.35
CA LYS A 6 -35.48 -13.36 -35.27
C LYS A 6 -34.46 -12.61 -34.37
N LEU A 7 -33.16 -12.59 -34.72
CA LEU A 7 -32.43 -11.42 -35.22
C LEU A 7 -32.66 -10.10 -34.45
N GLY A 8 -31.63 -9.67 -33.72
CA GLY A 8 -31.48 -8.32 -33.18
C GLY A 8 -30.01 -7.97 -32.94
N LYS A 9 -29.25 -7.84 -34.03
CA LYS A 9 -27.87 -7.32 -34.02
C LYS A 9 -27.88 -5.78 -34.07
N LYS A 10 -26.87 -5.18 -33.42
CA LYS A 10 -26.34 -3.80 -33.55
C LYS A 10 -27.09 -2.68 -32.83
N LEU A 11 -26.38 -2.06 -31.87
CA LEU A 11 -26.19 -0.61 -31.92
C LEU A 11 -24.83 -0.23 -31.28
N ILE A 12 -23.82 -0.10 -32.13
CA ILE A 12 -22.59 0.65 -31.84
C ILE A 12 -22.94 2.12 -32.04
N ARG A 13 -22.73 2.98 -31.04
CA ARG A 13 -22.68 4.43 -31.24
C ARG A 13 -21.25 4.91 -31.03
N ALA A 14 -20.68 5.49 -32.08
CA ALA A 14 -19.44 6.22 -32.05
C ALA A 14 -19.64 7.54 -32.82
N LEU A 15 -19.18 8.62 -32.17
CA LEU A 15 -18.69 9.89 -32.71
C LEU A 15 -19.67 10.83 -33.44
N HIS A 16 -19.87 12.00 -32.84
CA HIS A 16 -20.07 13.24 -33.58
C HIS A 16 -18.97 14.23 -33.18
N LEU A 17 -17.99 14.35 -34.06
CA LEU A 17 -16.97 15.40 -34.08
C LEU A 17 -17.59 16.57 -34.85
N SER A 18 -17.78 17.73 -34.22
CA SER A 18 -18.11 18.97 -34.94
C SER A 18 -16.83 19.71 -35.28
N VAL A 19 -16.58 19.78 -36.59
CA VAL A 19 -15.58 20.59 -37.29
C VAL A 19 -16.11 22.02 -37.43
N PHE A 20 -15.26 23.00 -37.16
CA PHE A 20 -15.20 24.34 -37.77
C PHE A 20 -13.69 24.67 -37.80
N ASP A 21 -13.01 24.71 -38.96
CA ASP A 21 -13.09 25.72 -40.04
C ASP A 21 -12.59 27.08 -39.51
N GLU A 22 -11.63 27.82 -40.07
CA GLU A 22 -10.80 27.82 -41.27
C GLU A 22 -9.69 28.86 -40.95
N GLY A 23 -8.49 28.80 -41.53
CA GLY A 23 -7.53 29.91 -41.34
C GLY A 23 -6.09 29.57 -41.74
N SER A 24 -5.65 30.20 -42.82
CA SER A 24 -4.54 29.79 -43.67
C SER A 24 -3.17 30.40 -43.30
N MET A 25 -2.13 29.68 -43.73
CA MET A 25 -0.94 30.16 -44.47
C MET A 25 0.11 31.08 -43.81
N VAL A 26 1.37 30.72 -44.12
CA VAL A 26 2.62 31.53 -44.19
C VAL A 26 3.57 31.49 -42.98
N GLU A 27 4.48 30.52 -43.06
CA GLU A 27 5.95 30.62 -42.98
C GLU A 27 6.58 32.00 -42.64
N ASN A 28 7.43 32.06 -41.60
CA ASN A 28 8.73 32.74 -41.62
C ASN A 28 9.54 32.63 -40.30
N ASP A 29 10.78 32.20 -40.48
CA ASP A 29 12.04 32.65 -39.85
C ASP A 29 12.27 32.73 -38.32
N ARG A 30 13.24 31.89 -37.90
CA ARG A 30 14.43 32.19 -37.06
C ARG A 30 14.31 33.27 -35.97
N LYS A 31 14.33 32.85 -34.69
CA LYS A 31 15.34 33.24 -33.67
C LYS A 31 15.02 32.68 -32.27
N ALA A 32 16.08 32.28 -31.58
CA ALA A 32 16.06 31.81 -30.19
C ALA A 32 15.48 32.85 -29.23
N SER A 33 14.57 32.42 -28.35
CA SER A 33 14.39 33.07 -27.04
C SER A 33 13.86 32.09 -26.00
N SER A 34 14.73 31.83 -25.02
CA SER A 34 14.44 31.31 -23.70
C SER A 34 13.27 32.04 -23.05
N SER A 35 12.31 31.31 -22.46
CA SER A 35 11.88 31.54 -21.07
C SER A 35 10.78 30.58 -20.63
N PHE A 36 11.15 29.74 -19.68
CA PHE A 36 10.28 28.90 -18.87
C PHE A 36 9.26 29.77 -18.11
N ARG A 37 7.96 29.66 -18.41
CA ARG A 37 6.90 30.27 -17.58
C ARG A 37 6.24 29.20 -16.72
N LYS A 38 6.85 28.88 -15.57
CA LYS A 38 6.19 28.16 -14.48
C LYS A 38 5.22 29.14 -13.79
N ARG A 39 3.95 29.17 -14.21
CA ARG A 39 2.87 29.77 -13.39
C ARG A 39 2.57 28.80 -12.24
N GLY A 40 3.30 28.92 -11.15
CA GLY A 40 2.90 28.33 -9.86
C GLY A 40 1.88 29.26 -9.19
N SER A 41 0.66 28.79 -8.97
CA SER A 41 -0.29 29.48 -8.09
C SER A 41 0.18 29.32 -6.65
N MET A 42 0.57 30.43 -6.01
CA MET A 42 0.97 30.45 -4.61
C MET A 42 -0.26 30.71 -3.75
N ILE A 43 -0.81 29.67 -3.14
CA ILE A 43 -1.88 29.80 -2.14
C ILE A 43 -1.22 30.15 -0.80
N TYR A 44 -1.40 31.39 -0.36
CA TYR A 44 -0.93 31.86 0.94
C TYR A 44 -1.83 31.30 2.05
N THR A 45 -1.32 30.36 2.85
CA THR A 45 -1.99 29.94 4.09
C THR A 45 -1.47 30.77 5.25
N LYS A 46 -2.37 31.25 6.12
CA LYS A 46 -2.00 32.05 7.28
C LYS A 46 -1.11 31.24 8.23
N THR A 47 -0.03 31.84 8.70
CA THR A 47 0.84 31.27 9.75
C THR A 47 0.06 31.02 11.04
N PRO A 48 0.12 29.83 11.65
CA PRO A 48 -0.52 29.57 12.94
C PRO A 48 0.10 30.44 14.04
N SER A 49 -0.76 31.00 14.92
CA SER A 49 -0.36 31.85 16.05
C SER A 49 0.62 31.13 16.99
N ARG A 50 1.62 31.86 17.48
CA ARG A 50 2.72 31.38 18.33
C ARG A 50 2.31 31.18 19.81
N GLU A 51 1.02 31.18 20.13
CA GLU A 51 0.50 31.10 21.49
C GLU A 51 0.42 29.66 22.05
N SER A 52 0.68 28.62 21.25
CA SER A 52 0.59 27.21 21.68
C SER A 52 1.86 26.65 22.33
N LEU A 53 2.93 27.44 22.46
CA LEU A 53 4.22 26.99 23.01
C LEU A 53 4.45 27.34 24.50
N HIS A 54 3.49 27.95 25.20
CA HIS A 54 3.63 28.33 26.62
C HIS A 54 2.76 27.51 27.59
N ARG A 55 2.37 26.28 27.24
CA ARG A 55 1.73 25.36 28.19
C ARG A 55 2.37 23.98 28.17
N LYS A 56 3.67 23.90 28.47
CA LYS A 56 4.32 22.64 28.83
C LYS A 56 5.50 22.87 29.79
N MET A 57 5.22 23.45 30.94
CA MET A 57 6.00 23.26 32.15
C MET A 57 5.13 23.72 33.34
N GLU A 58 5.23 23.00 34.46
CA GLU A 58 4.68 23.31 35.79
C GLU A 58 3.29 22.72 36.17
N GLN A 59 3.40 21.52 36.74
CA GLN A 59 2.94 21.13 38.08
C GLN A 59 1.43 21.17 38.43
N LYS A 60 0.90 19.96 38.66
CA LYS A 60 0.31 19.51 39.95
C LYS A 60 -0.52 20.53 40.74
N GLY A 61 -1.85 20.39 40.69
CA GLY A 61 -2.78 21.02 41.65
C GLY A 61 -4.17 21.14 41.04
N ARG A 62 -5.09 20.23 41.37
CA ARG A 62 -6.24 20.49 42.26
C ARG A 62 -7.00 21.80 41.96
N HIS A 63 -8.25 21.59 41.53
CA HIS A 63 -9.43 22.46 41.67
C HIS A 63 -9.42 23.84 41.00
N ASN A 64 -10.46 24.10 40.21
CA ASN A 64 -11.23 25.35 40.27
C ASN A 64 -12.63 25.06 39.70
N GLY A 65 -13.48 24.54 40.58
CA GLY A 65 -14.92 24.53 40.41
C GLY A 65 -15.48 25.92 40.67
N GLN A 66 -16.56 26.23 39.97
CA GLN A 66 -17.30 27.48 40.02
C GLN A 66 -17.67 27.90 41.45
N SER A 67 -17.49 29.19 41.70
CA SER A 67 -17.91 29.94 42.88
C SER A 67 -19.44 29.97 43.04
N ILE A 68 -19.93 29.61 44.24
CA ILE A 68 -21.26 29.99 44.76
C ILE A 68 -21.08 30.46 46.22
N PRO A 69 -21.63 31.62 46.62
CA PRO A 69 -21.49 32.14 47.98
C PRO A 69 -22.65 31.65 48.86
N THR A 70 -22.36 31.14 50.06
CA THR A 70 -23.38 30.96 51.09
C THR A 70 -22.94 31.48 52.45
N LYS A 71 -23.95 31.99 53.15
CA LYS A 71 -23.96 32.84 54.33
C LYS A 71 -23.50 32.13 55.62
N LYS A 72 -22.84 32.93 56.46
CA LYS A 72 -22.90 33.00 57.94
C LYS A 72 -22.65 31.73 58.75
N LYS A 73 -21.53 31.73 59.48
CA LYS A 73 -21.46 31.13 60.82
C LYS A 73 -20.75 32.09 61.78
N LYS A 74 -21.38 32.21 62.94
CA LYS A 74 -21.08 33.09 64.08
C LYS A 74 -20.07 32.35 64.96
N ASP A 75 -18.86 32.89 65.09
CA ASP A 75 -17.87 32.38 66.06
C ASP A 75 -18.00 33.12 67.39
N HIS A 76 -18.03 32.31 68.45
CA HIS A 76 -17.81 32.71 69.83
C HIS A 76 -16.33 33.04 70.02
N GLY A 77 -16.04 34.31 70.29
CA GLY A 77 -14.75 34.76 70.76
C GLY A 77 -14.74 34.77 72.29
N ASP A 78 -13.94 33.87 72.83
CA ASP A 78 -13.55 33.75 74.23
C ASP A 78 -12.82 35.02 74.69
N LYS A 79 -13.21 35.58 75.84
CA LYS A 79 -12.44 36.62 76.53
C LYS A 79 -12.62 36.47 78.03
N ASP A 80 -11.57 35.93 78.64
CA ASP A 80 -11.24 36.01 80.05
C ASP A 80 -11.39 37.43 80.60
N GLN A 81 -12.16 37.58 81.67
CA GLN A 81 -11.79 38.43 82.81
C GLN A 81 -12.61 38.05 84.05
N GLY A 82 -11.90 37.92 85.17
CA GLY A 82 -12.34 37.20 86.36
C GLY A 82 -13.39 37.89 87.21
N ASN A 83 -14.03 37.09 88.05
CA ASN A 83 -13.93 37.21 89.50
C ASN A 83 -14.68 36.05 90.18
N ASN A 84 -14.02 35.42 91.15
CA ASN A 84 -14.61 34.51 92.12
C ASN A 84 -15.75 35.21 92.88
N VAL A 85 -16.87 34.51 93.09
CA VAL A 85 -17.58 34.41 94.39
C VAL A 85 -18.48 33.18 94.34
N ASP A 86 -18.19 32.23 95.24
CA ASP A 86 -19.07 31.15 95.70
C ASP A 86 -20.40 31.69 96.21
N SER A 87 -21.51 30.99 95.93
CA SER A 87 -22.58 30.69 96.91
C SER A 87 -23.67 29.79 96.31
N ASN A 88 -23.92 28.68 97.00
CA ASN A 88 -25.04 27.75 96.79
C ASN A 88 -26.41 28.40 97.06
N SER A 89 -27.41 28.03 96.26
CA SER A 89 -28.81 27.86 96.66
C SER A 89 -29.51 27.04 95.56
N ASP A 90 -29.77 25.75 95.73
CA ASP A 90 -30.99 25.22 96.37
C ASP A 90 -32.20 26.13 96.15
N ALA A 91 -32.93 25.88 95.07
CA ALA A 91 -34.32 26.29 94.95
C ALA A 91 -35.03 25.33 94.00
N ASP A 92 -35.67 24.37 94.65
CA ASP A 92 -36.78 23.55 94.20
C ASP A 92 -37.71 24.27 93.20
N GLY A 93 -38.04 23.56 92.12
CA GLY A 93 -38.82 24.08 91.02
C GLY A 93 -39.41 22.95 90.17
N PHE A 94 -39.90 21.90 90.82
CA PHE A 94 -40.85 20.96 90.22
C PHE A 94 -42.12 21.74 89.81
N SER A 95 -42.10 22.33 88.61
CA SER A 95 -43.31 22.91 88.00
C SER A 95 -43.98 21.84 87.15
N VAL A 96 -44.90 21.16 87.84
CA VAL A 96 -45.92 20.26 87.34
C VAL A 96 -46.64 20.86 86.13
N PHE A 97 -46.31 20.39 84.92
CA PHE A 97 -47.27 20.39 83.82
C PHE A 97 -47.90 19.01 83.71
N SER A 98 -48.81 18.76 84.66
CA SER A 98 -49.85 17.76 84.52
C SER A 98 -51.10 18.48 84.02
N SER A 99 -51.31 18.44 82.70
CA SER A 99 -52.60 18.72 82.06
C SER A 99 -52.81 17.71 80.92
N SER A 100 -53.10 16.48 81.31
CA SER A 100 -53.95 15.61 80.51
C SER A 100 -55.37 16.20 80.47
N SER A 101 -56.01 16.22 79.30
CA SER A 101 -57.38 16.72 79.03
C SER A 101 -57.49 18.25 79.08
N LEU A 102 -57.40 19.00 77.97
CA LEU A 102 -58.25 18.93 76.78
C LEU A 102 -57.43 19.35 75.55
N VAL A 103 -57.29 18.49 74.55
CA VAL A 103 -56.86 18.90 73.21
C VAL A 103 -57.93 19.86 72.70
N SER A 104 -57.60 21.15 72.56
CA SER A 104 -58.57 22.13 72.07
C SER A 104 -58.98 21.74 70.64
N GLU A 105 -60.17 22.11 70.20
CA GLU A 105 -60.65 21.80 68.85
C GLU A 105 -59.70 22.33 67.75
N ARG A 106 -58.97 23.40 68.07
CA ARG A 106 -57.86 23.94 67.27
C ARG A 106 -56.70 22.95 67.13
N ASP A 107 -56.22 22.39 68.24
CA ASP A 107 -55.08 21.45 68.24
C ASP A 107 -55.41 20.15 67.50
N LYS A 108 -56.68 19.71 67.51
CA LYS A 108 -57.15 18.56 66.70
C LYS A 108 -57.12 18.87 65.21
N GLY A 109 -57.55 20.06 64.80
CA GLY A 109 -57.49 20.51 63.41
C GLY A 109 -56.05 20.60 62.90
N GLU A 110 -55.13 21.12 63.72
CA GLU A 110 -53.69 21.15 63.40
C GLU A 110 -53.08 19.76 63.29
N LEU A 111 -53.49 18.82 64.15
CA LEU A 111 -53.04 17.42 64.05
C LEU A 111 -53.49 16.76 62.74
N ILE A 112 -54.68 17.10 62.24
CA ILE A 112 -55.22 16.58 60.97
C ILE A 112 -54.43 17.16 59.78
N THR A 113 -54.16 18.47 59.77
CA THR A 113 -53.39 19.08 58.68
C THR A 113 -51.93 18.61 58.67
N LEU A 114 -51.32 18.42 59.84
CA LEU A 114 -49.98 17.82 59.93
C LEU A 114 -49.97 16.38 59.43
N ARG A 115 -51.00 15.59 59.75
CA ARG A 115 -51.14 14.23 59.21
C ARG A 115 -51.23 14.23 57.69
N GLU A 116 -52.07 15.09 57.12
CA GLU A 116 -52.20 15.25 55.67
C GLU A 116 -50.87 15.64 55.03
N GLN A 117 -50.13 16.58 55.61
CA GLN A 117 -48.78 16.96 55.13
C GLN A 117 -47.80 15.79 55.17
N VAL A 118 -47.83 14.96 56.22
CA VAL A 118 -46.98 13.77 56.33
C VAL A 118 -47.33 12.75 55.24
N GLU A 119 -48.62 12.54 54.98
CA GLU A 119 -49.10 11.66 53.91
C GLU A 119 -48.69 12.18 52.52
N ASP A 120 -48.82 13.48 52.27
CA ASP A 120 -48.36 14.13 51.03
C ASP A 120 -46.85 14.05 50.84
N LEU A 121 -46.07 14.29 51.90
CA LEU A 121 -44.62 14.15 51.87
C LEU A 121 -44.20 12.70 51.60
N ARG A 122 -44.90 11.74 52.20
CA ARG A 122 -44.67 10.31 51.94
C ARG A 122 -44.97 9.96 50.48
N LYS A 123 -46.07 10.47 49.92
CA LYS A 123 -46.41 10.27 48.50
C LYS A 123 -45.34 10.86 47.57
N LYS A 124 -44.89 12.10 47.84
CA LYS A 124 -43.82 12.76 47.09
C LYS A 124 -42.48 12.02 47.19
N LEU A 125 -42.20 11.40 48.33
CA LEU A 125 -40.99 10.60 48.51
C LEU A 125 -41.03 9.36 47.60
N ILE A 126 -42.14 8.63 47.57
CA ILE A 126 -42.32 7.45 46.70
C ILE A 126 -42.18 7.83 45.22
N GLU A 127 -42.83 8.91 44.78
CA GLU A 127 -42.70 9.41 43.40
C GLU A 127 -41.24 9.73 43.05
N LYS A 128 -40.51 10.36 43.98
CA LYS A 128 -39.08 10.64 43.77
C LYS A 128 -38.22 9.38 43.73
N ASP A 129 -38.53 8.37 44.53
CA ASP A 129 -37.81 7.09 44.51
C ASP A 129 -38.05 6.34 43.18
N GLU A 130 -39.26 6.39 42.63
CA GLU A 130 -39.58 5.83 41.31
C GLU A 130 -38.88 6.59 40.17
N LEU A 131 -38.82 7.93 40.24
CA LEU A 131 -38.06 8.75 39.30
C LEU A 131 -36.55 8.46 39.40
N LEU A 132 -36.03 8.27 40.61
CA LEU A 132 -34.63 7.91 40.84
C LEU A 132 -34.31 6.55 40.20
N LYS A 133 -35.16 5.55 40.41
CA LYS A 133 -35.03 4.23 39.78
C LYS A 133 -35.08 4.33 38.25
N SER A 134 -35.97 5.16 37.71
CA SER A 134 -36.08 5.39 36.27
C SER A 134 -34.84 6.07 35.70
N ALA A 135 -34.27 7.04 36.42
CA ALA A 135 -33.02 7.71 36.05
C ALA A 135 -31.82 6.75 36.09
N GLU A 136 -31.76 5.84 37.06
CA GLU A 136 -30.73 4.82 37.15
C GLU A 136 -30.80 3.83 35.97
N MET A 137 -31.99 3.32 35.63
CA MET A 137 -32.17 2.47 34.45
C MET A 137 -31.77 3.20 33.15
N SER A 138 -32.13 4.48 33.02
CA SER A 138 -31.75 5.32 31.88
C SER A 138 -30.23 5.49 31.78
N LYS A 139 -29.55 5.69 32.92
CA LYS A 139 -28.09 5.75 33.00
C LYS A 139 -27.45 4.44 32.55
N ASP A 140 -27.99 3.29 32.94
CA ASP A 140 -27.48 1.99 32.51
C ASP A 140 -27.68 1.76 31.00
N GLN A 141 -28.83 2.15 30.47
CA GLN A 141 -29.08 2.15 29.01
C GLN A 141 -28.07 3.04 28.28
N MET A 142 -27.82 4.25 28.80
CA MET A 142 -26.84 5.17 28.25
C MET A 142 -25.43 4.56 28.26
N ASN A 143 -25.02 3.92 29.36
CA ASN A 143 -23.74 3.22 29.44
C ASN A 143 -23.63 2.08 28.40
N ASN A 144 -24.71 1.33 28.17
CA ASN A 144 -24.77 0.29 27.13
C ASN A 144 -24.59 0.89 25.72
N VAL A 145 -25.26 2.02 25.45
CA VAL A 145 -25.11 2.75 24.18
C VAL A 145 -23.68 3.24 23.99
N TYR A 146 -23.04 3.79 25.03
CA TYR A 146 -21.64 4.20 24.96
C TYR A 146 -20.70 3.03 24.66
N ALA A 147 -20.92 1.88 25.29
CA ALA A 147 -20.12 0.67 25.01
C ALA A 147 -20.25 0.22 23.54
N LYS A 148 -21.48 0.21 23.01
CA LYS A 148 -21.75 -0.11 21.60
C LYS A 148 -21.14 0.91 20.64
N LEU A 149 -21.24 2.20 20.96
CA LEU A 149 -20.64 3.28 20.18
C LEU A 149 -19.11 3.11 20.09
N ASN A 150 -18.46 2.81 21.22
CA ASN A 150 -17.02 2.58 21.25
C ASN A 150 -16.61 1.35 20.42
N ALA A 151 -17.38 0.26 20.50
CA ALA A 151 -17.13 -0.93 19.68
C ALA A 151 -17.29 -0.65 18.17
N LEU A 152 -18.31 0.10 17.78
CA LEU A 152 -18.51 0.54 16.39
C LEU A 152 -17.37 1.46 15.92
N ASN A 153 -16.91 2.36 16.77
CA ASN A 153 -15.80 3.25 16.46
C ASN A 153 -14.49 2.47 16.22
N LEU A 154 -14.21 1.47 17.05
CA LEU A 154 -13.05 0.57 16.85
C LEU A 154 -13.16 -0.20 15.53
N GLN A 155 -14.35 -0.75 15.22
CA GLN A 155 -14.58 -1.45 13.95
C GLN A 155 -14.43 -0.51 12.74
N SER A 156 -14.87 0.75 12.87
CA SER A 156 -14.67 1.77 11.83
C SER A 156 -13.19 2.00 11.59
N ALA A 157 -12.41 2.23 12.65
CA ALA A 157 -10.97 2.44 12.55
C ALA A 157 -10.23 1.24 11.94
N GLU A 158 -10.64 0.01 12.26
CA GLU A 158 -10.09 -1.19 11.66
C GLU A 158 -10.40 -1.26 10.15
N LYS A 159 -11.65 -1.01 9.75
CA LYS A 159 -12.06 -0.98 8.34
C LYS A 159 -11.30 0.10 7.57
N ASP A 160 -11.12 1.28 8.15
CA ASP A 160 -10.33 2.36 7.56
C ASP A 160 -8.86 1.95 7.37
N SER A 161 -8.28 1.23 8.34
CA SER A 161 -6.93 0.68 8.21
C SER A 161 -6.83 -0.34 7.08
N ARG A 162 -7.80 -1.26 6.96
CA ARG A 162 -7.86 -2.21 5.84
C ARG A 162 -8.00 -1.51 4.49
N ILE A 163 -8.82 -0.47 4.40
CA ILE A 163 -8.98 0.33 3.17
C ILE A 163 -7.64 0.98 2.79
N LYS A 164 -6.92 1.59 3.75
CA LYS A 164 -5.59 2.18 3.51
C LYS A 164 -4.59 1.13 3.03
N MET A 165 -4.58 -0.04 3.65
CA MET A 165 -3.73 -1.16 3.24
C MET A 165 -4.01 -1.59 1.80
N ILE A 166 -5.28 -1.83 1.45
CA ILE A 166 -5.70 -2.23 0.10
C ILE A 166 -5.30 -1.15 -0.92
N HIS A 167 -5.50 0.13 -0.58
CA HIS A 167 -5.11 1.23 -1.46
C HIS A 167 -3.60 1.27 -1.71
N SER A 168 -2.78 1.02 -0.68
CA SER A 168 -1.33 0.90 -0.83
C SER A 168 -0.95 -0.25 -1.76
N GLN A 169 -1.54 -1.43 -1.54
CA GLN A 169 -1.28 -2.61 -2.38
C GLN A 169 -1.69 -2.39 -3.84
N LEU A 170 -2.81 -1.71 -4.08
CA LEU A 170 -3.26 -1.36 -5.43
C LEU A 170 -2.30 -0.39 -6.12
N SER A 171 -1.78 0.59 -5.38
CA SER A 171 -0.77 1.52 -5.89
C SER A 171 0.52 0.79 -6.28
N ASP A 172 1.01 -0.10 -5.42
CA ASP A 172 2.21 -0.89 -5.71
C ASP A 172 2.02 -1.81 -6.93
N ALA A 173 0.85 -2.45 -7.03
CA ALA A 173 0.50 -3.27 -8.19
C ALA A 173 0.45 -2.44 -9.48
N LYS A 174 -0.08 -1.22 -9.43
CA LYS A 174 -0.11 -0.29 -10.56
C LYS A 174 1.29 0.10 -11.03
N ILE A 175 2.21 0.38 -10.10
CA ILE A 175 3.61 0.68 -10.43
C ILE A 175 4.27 -0.53 -11.10
N LYS A 176 4.14 -1.73 -10.52
CA LYS A 176 4.69 -2.96 -11.11
C LYS A 176 4.13 -3.23 -12.51
N LEU A 177 2.84 -2.95 -12.74
CA LEU A 177 2.24 -3.11 -14.05
C LEU A 177 2.85 -2.13 -15.07
N ALA A 178 3.07 -0.88 -14.68
CA ALA A 178 3.73 0.10 -15.53
C ALA A 178 5.18 -0.33 -15.86
N ASP A 179 5.93 -0.85 -14.88
CA ASP A 179 7.28 -1.36 -15.11
C ASP A 179 7.30 -2.54 -16.08
N LYS A 180 6.34 -3.46 -15.96
CA LYS A 180 6.17 -4.59 -16.87
C LYS A 180 5.79 -4.13 -18.28
N GLN A 181 4.93 -3.12 -18.40
CA GLN A 181 4.57 -2.53 -19.69
C GLN A 181 5.78 -1.87 -20.36
N ALA A 182 6.58 -1.11 -19.62
CA ALA A 182 7.81 -0.50 -20.14
C ALA A 182 8.84 -1.55 -20.60
N ALA A 183 8.98 -2.65 -19.85
CA ALA A 183 9.86 -3.75 -20.23
C ALA A 183 9.38 -4.46 -21.51
N LEU A 184 8.07 -4.65 -21.68
CA LEU A 184 7.48 -5.23 -22.89
C LEU A 184 7.74 -4.32 -24.09
N GLU A 185 7.45 -3.03 -23.99
CA GLU A 185 7.68 -2.06 -25.08
C GLU A 185 9.14 -1.99 -25.49
N LYS A 186 10.06 -2.08 -24.52
CA LYS A 186 11.49 -2.17 -24.79
C LYS A 186 11.84 -3.42 -25.62
N ILE A 187 11.40 -4.60 -25.18
CA ILE A 187 11.66 -5.86 -25.90
C ILE A 187 11.04 -5.80 -27.30
N GLN A 188 9.83 -5.25 -27.43
CA GLN A 188 9.18 -5.09 -28.73
C GLN A 188 10.02 -4.20 -29.66
N TRP A 189 10.56 -3.08 -29.15
CA TRP A 189 11.49 -2.24 -29.91
C TRP A 189 12.77 -2.97 -30.30
N GLU A 190 13.36 -3.74 -29.40
CA GLU A 190 14.55 -4.56 -29.68
C GLU A 190 14.26 -5.61 -30.76
N VAL A 191 13.11 -6.27 -30.73
CA VAL A 191 12.68 -7.23 -31.75
C VAL A 191 12.50 -6.55 -33.10
N MET A 192 11.77 -5.43 -33.16
CA MET A 192 11.52 -4.72 -34.43
C MET A 192 12.81 -4.23 -35.06
N THR A 193 13.73 -3.68 -34.27
CA THR A 193 15.03 -3.21 -34.75
C THR A 193 15.97 -4.35 -35.14
N SER A 194 15.92 -5.48 -34.44
CA SER A 194 16.66 -6.69 -34.83
C SER A 194 16.12 -7.29 -36.12
N ASN A 195 14.80 -7.33 -36.29
CA ASN A 195 14.16 -7.88 -37.50
C ASN A 195 14.51 -7.03 -38.73
N SER A 196 14.49 -5.70 -38.60
CA SER A 196 14.94 -4.79 -39.66
C SER A 196 16.39 -5.07 -40.08
N LYS A 197 17.29 -5.30 -39.13
CA LYS A 197 18.69 -5.64 -39.44
C LYS A 197 18.83 -7.00 -40.13
N ILE A 198 17.99 -7.97 -39.77
CA ILE A 198 17.96 -9.27 -40.43
C ILE A 198 17.49 -9.12 -41.88
N GLU A 199 16.47 -8.30 -42.13
CA GLU A 199 15.99 -7.99 -43.47
C GLU A 199 17.08 -7.32 -44.32
N GLU A 200 17.80 -6.34 -43.76
CA GLU A 200 18.96 -5.68 -44.41
C GLU A 200 20.06 -6.69 -44.78
N LEU A 201 20.51 -7.51 -43.82
CA LEU A 201 21.55 -8.52 -44.06
C LEU A 201 21.10 -9.58 -45.08
N GLN A 202 19.82 -9.94 -45.10
CA GLN A 202 19.28 -10.88 -46.07
C GLN A 202 19.28 -10.29 -47.49
N GLU A 203 19.04 -8.98 -47.64
CA GLU A 203 19.15 -8.27 -48.91
C GLU A 203 20.60 -8.20 -49.39
N GLU A 204 21.55 -7.83 -48.51
CA GLU A 204 22.98 -7.81 -48.81
C GLU A 204 23.50 -9.18 -49.25
N LEU A 205 23.09 -10.26 -48.58
CA LEU A 205 23.46 -11.63 -48.95
C LEU A 205 22.96 -12.00 -50.35
N LYS A 206 21.71 -11.65 -50.69
CA LYS A 206 21.16 -11.88 -52.04
C LYS A 206 21.90 -11.09 -53.11
N SER A 207 22.27 -9.84 -52.82
CA SER A 207 23.08 -9.01 -53.72
C SER A 207 24.44 -9.66 -53.96
N SER A 208 25.16 -10.03 -52.88
CA SER A 208 26.47 -10.67 -52.97
C SER A 208 26.42 -12.02 -53.70
N GLN A 209 25.38 -12.83 -53.49
CA GLN A 209 25.17 -14.07 -54.24
C GLN A 209 25.03 -13.82 -55.76
N GLY A 210 24.33 -12.74 -56.14
CA GLY A 210 24.23 -12.29 -57.53
C GLY A 210 25.59 -11.88 -58.10
N ASP A 211 26.37 -11.10 -57.34
CA ASP A 211 27.71 -10.66 -57.72
C ASP A 211 28.67 -11.84 -57.89
N VAL A 212 28.66 -12.81 -56.97
CA VAL A 212 29.45 -14.05 -57.05
C VAL A 212 29.04 -14.88 -58.27
N SER A 213 27.74 -15.00 -58.55
CA SER A 213 27.25 -15.73 -59.72
C SER A 213 27.70 -15.07 -61.03
N SER A 214 27.66 -13.74 -61.10
CA SER A 214 28.18 -12.94 -62.22
C SER A 214 29.68 -13.17 -62.41
N PHE A 215 30.45 -13.13 -61.31
CA PHE A 215 31.89 -13.36 -61.35
C PHE A 215 32.25 -14.80 -61.77
N MET A 216 31.49 -15.80 -61.31
CA MET A 216 31.68 -17.20 -61.68
C MET A 216 31.39 -17.43 -63.17
N LEU A 217 30.33 -16.82 -63.73
CA LEU A 217 30.05 -16.84 -65.17
C LEU A 217 31.20 -16.23 -65.99
N LEU A 218 31.79 -15.14 -65.50
CA LEU A 218 32.96 -14.52 -66.12
C LEU A 218 34.15 -15.49 -66.14
N LEU A 219 34.46 -16.13 -65.01
CA LEU A 219 35.54 -17.13 -64.91
C LEU A 219 35.30 -18.33 -65.81
N GLU A 220 34.08 -18.84 -65.87
CA GLU A 220 33.72 -19.96 -66.75
C GLU A 220 33.86 -19.58 -68.23
N GLY A 221 33.45 -18.36 -68.60
CA GLY A 221 33.65 -17.82 -69.95
C GLY A 221 35.13 -17.71 -70.32
N LEU A 222 35.98 -17.26 -69.39
CA LEU A 222 37.43 -17.19 -69.59
C LEU A 222 38.06 -18.57 -69.74
N SER A 223 37.70 -19.54 -68.88
CA SER A 223 38.18 -20.93 -68.94
C SER A 223 37.90 -21.62 -70.28
N LYS A 224 36.79 -21.28 -70.96
CA LYS A 224 36.41 -21.89 -72.24
C LYS A 224 37.20 -21.35 -73.44
N ASN A 225 37.82 -20.18 -73.32
CA ASN A 225 38.49 -19.51 -74.43
C ASN A 225 39.98 -19.91 -74.62
N ASP A 226 40.56 -20.65 -73.67
CA ASP A 226 41.98 -21.06 -73.70
C ASP A 226 42.23 -22.50 -74.23
N CYS A 227 41.21 -23.21 -74.72
CA CYS A 227 41.36 -24.58 -75.28
C CYS A 227 41.61 -24.62 -76.81
N ASN A 228 42.17 -23.57 -77.41
CA ASN A 228 42.44 -23.53 -78.85
C ASN A 228 43.83 -22.96 -79.20
N GLU A 229 44.87 -23.32 -78.47
CA GLU A 229 46.19 -23.50 -79.09
C GLU A 229 47.01 -24.55 -78.33
N ARG A 230 47.64 -25.43 -79.11
CA ARG A 230 48.33 -26.65 -78.69
C ARG A 230 49.28 -26.44 -77.50
N VAL A 231 49.30 -27.39 -76.55
CA VAL A 231 50.50 -28.06 -75.99
C VAL A 231 50.07 -29.16 -74.97
N GLU A 232 50.60 -30.35 -75.24
CA GLU A 232 50.79 -31.58 -74.44
C GLU A 232 49.89 -31.94 -73.23
N ASP A 233 49.25 -33.10 -73.43
CA ASP A 233 48.77 -34.13 -72.51
C ASP A 233 49.36 -34.10 -71.08
N TYR A 234 48.72 -33.35 -70.19
CA TYR A 234 48.70 -33.66 -68.76
C TYR A 234 47.25 -33.79 -68.32
N SER A 235 46.74 -35.02 -68.43
CA SER A 235 45.46 -35.43 -67.84
C SER A 235 45.55 -35.39 -66.31
N LEU A 236 45.49 -34.20 -65.71
CA LEU A 236 45.24 -34.04 -64.28
C LEU A 236 43.73 -34.21 -64.08
N SER A 237 43.27 -35.46 -63.97
CA SER A 237 41.91 -35.73 -63.51
C SER A 237 41.80 -35.19 -62.09
N VAL A 238 41.24 -34.00 -61.93
CA VAL A 238 40.77 -33.51 -60.65
C VAL A 238 39.56 -34.37 -60.30
N TYR A 239 39.81 -35.50 -59.65
CA TYR A 239 38.80 -36.25 -58.92
C TYR A 239 38.29 -35.31 -57.84
N LEU A 240 37.24 -34.57 -58.15
CA LEU A 240 36.39 -33.95 -57.14
C LEU A 240 35.67 -35.12 -56.46
N PRO A 241 35.90 -35.39 -55.16
CA PRO A 241 35.13 -36.41 -54.47
C PRO A 241 33.69 -35.90 -54.38
N GLU A 242 32.83 -36.37 -55.27
CA GLU A 242 31.39 -36.23 -55.14
C GLU A 242 30.97 -36.94 -53.84
N SER A 243 30.30 -36.17 -52.97
CA SER A 243 29.68 -36.60 -51.73
C SER A 243 30.65 -36.92 -50.59
N CYS A 244 31.03 -35.88 -49.83
CA CYS A 244 31.27 -36.08 -48.40
C CYS A 244 29.94 -36.58 -47.79
N PRO A 245 29.91 -37.77 -47.16
CA PRO A 245 28.76 -38.14 -46.36
C PRO A 245 28.59 -37.09 -45.25
N TYR A 246 27.35 -36.67 -45.05
CA TYR A 246 26.88 -35.84 -43.95
C TYR A 246 27.24 -36.53 -42.62
N ILE A 247 28.28 -36.05 -41.94
CA ILE A 247 28.78 -36.57 -40.64
C ILE A 247 28.35 -35.65 -39.46
N ASP A 248 27.69 -34.52 -39.73
CA ASP A 248 27.51 -33.43 -38.75
C ASP A 248 26.76 -33.86 -37.47
N ASP A 249 25.72 -34.71 -37.57
CA ASP A 249 24.88 -35.01 -36.40
C ASP A 249 25.59 -35.79 -35.27
N LEU A 250 26.62 -36.59 -35.60
CA LEU A 250 27.34 -37.37 -34.59
C LEU A 250 28.41 -36.53 -33.87
N ASP A 251 29.00 -35.56 -34.57
CA ASP A 251 30.05 -34.69 -34.02
C ASP A 251 29.44 -33.60 -33.13
N ASP A 252 28.24 -33.11 -33.46
CA ASP A 252 27.51 -32.13 -32.66
C ASP A 252 27.12 -32.66 -31.28
N LEU A 253 26.65 -33.91 -31.20
CA LEU A 253 26.29 -34.53 -29.91
C LEU A 253 27.53 -34.74 -29.02
N LYS A 254 28.65 -35.17 -29.62
CA LYS A 254 29.93 -35.33 -28.92
C LYS A 254 30.49 -33.98 -28.47
N MET A 255 30.34 -32.94 -29.28
CA MET A 255 30.73 -31.57 -28.95
C MET A 255 29.91 -31.00 -27.79
N GLN A 256 28.60 -31.25 -27.77
CA GLN A 256 27.72 -30.85 -26.67
C GLN A 256 28.10 -31.55 -25.36
N GLU A 257 28.37 -32.86 -25.39
CA GLU A 257 28.75 -33.63 -24.20
C GLU A 257 30.10 -33.18 -23.63
N MET A 258 31.06 -32.85 -24.50
CA MET A 258 32.35 -32.29 -24.12
C MET A 258 32.21 -30.90 -23.48
N GLU A 259 31.34 -30.05 -24.03
CA GLU A 259 31.08 -28.72 -23.47
C GLU A 259 30.35 -28.80 -22.11
N GLU A 260 29.42 -29.74 -21.93
CA GLU A 260 28.79 -30.02 -20.63
C GLU A 260 29.83 -30.47 -19.59
N ALA A 261 30.69 -31.43 -19.94
CA ALA A 261 31.77 -31.88 -19.07
C ALA A 261 32.75 -30.74 -18.69
N ARG A 262 32.98 -29.80 -19.61
CA ARG A 262 33.78 -28.59 -19.35
C ARG A 262 33.10 -27.68 -18.34
N GLN A 263 31.79 -27.45 -18.48
CA GLN A 263 31.00 -26.63 -17.57
C GLN A 263 30.94 -27.24 -16.16
N ASP A 264 30.73 -28.55 -16.07
CA ASP A 264 30.76 -29.30 -14.81
C ASP A 264 32.09 -29.15 -14.09
N TYR A 265 33.21 -29.27 -14.82
CA TYR A 265 34.54 -29.06 -14.25
C TYR A 265 34.73 -27.64 -13.72
N VAL A 266 34.30 -26.62 -14.47
CA VAL A 266 34.40 -25.21 -14.02
C VAL A 266 33.56 -24.98 -12.77
N ALA A 267 32.35 -25.52 -12.71
CA ALA A 267 31.47 -25.44 -11.55
C ALA A 267 32.07 -26.16 -10.33
N ALA A 268 32.60 -27.37 -10.52
CA ALA A 268 33.24 -28.13 -9.46
C ALA A 268 34.52 -27.44 -8.94
N VAL A 269 35.32 -26.82 -9.81
CA VAL A 269 36.49 -26.02 -9.40
C VAL A 269 36.07 -24.77 -8.63
N ALA A 270 34.99 -24.10 -9.04
CA ALA A 270 34.45 -22.97 -8.30
C ALA A 270 33.95 -23.39 -6.91
N ALA A 271 33.24 -24.52 -6.82
CA ALA A 271 32.79 -25.10 -5.55
C ALA A 271 33.96 -25.50 -4.65
N ALA A 272 34.99 -26.15 -5.19
CA ALA A 272 36.21 -26.50 -4.46
C ALA A 272 36.94 -25.27 -3.92
N LYS A 273 37.02 -24.19 -4.72
CA LYS A 273 37.59 -22.90 -4.26
C LYS A 273 36.77 -22.25 -3.15
N ALA A 274 35.44 -22.37 -3.20
CA ALA A 274 34.54 -21.75 -2.25
C ALA A 274 34.48 -22.51 -0.90
N ARG A 275 34.41 -23.85 -0.94
CA ARG A 275 34.21 -24.70 0.23
C ARG A 275 35.51 -25.25 0.83
N GLN A 276 36.52 -25.46 0.02
CA GLN A 276 37.84 -26.00 0.42
C GLN A 276 37.76 -27.30 1.25
N ASP A 277 36.73 -28.10 1.02
CA ASP A 277 36.53 -29.41 1.64
C ASP A 277 36.98 -30.55 0.72
N GLU A 278 37.37 -31.68 1.32
CA GLU A 278 37.87 -32.87 0.64
C GLU A 278 36.88 -33.36 -0.45
N GLU A 279 35.59 -33.28 -0.16
CA GLU A 279 34.51 -33.70 -1.06
C GLU A 279 34.44 -32.82 -2.32
N SER A 280 34.54 -31.49 -2.20
CA SER A 280 34.53 -30.61 -3.37
C SER A 280 35.83 -30.72 -4.18
N ILE A 281 36.96 -30.96 -3.51
CA ILE A 281 38.24 -31.23 -4.20
C ILE A 281 38.18 -32.55 -4.98
N ALA A 282 37.63 -33.61 -4.38
CA ALA A 282 37.41 -34.89 -5.05
C ALA A 282 36.45 -34.78 -6.24
N ALA A 283 35.36 -34.00 -6.11
CA ALA A 283 34.44 -33.72 -7.20
C ALA A 283 35.11 -32.97 -8.36
N ALA A 284 35.95 -31.97 -8.07
CA ALA A 284 36.73 -31.27 -9.09
C ALA A 284 37.74 -32.19 -9.80
N ALA A 285 38.36 -33.11 -9.07
CA ALA A 285 39.25 -34.13 -9.65
C ALA A 285 38.49 -35.11 -10.55
N ALA A 286 37.32 -35.59 -10.13
CA ALA A 286 36.47 -36.49 -10.92
C ALA A 286 35.97 -35.81 -12.22
N ALA A 287 35.51 -34.56 -12.12
CA ALA A 287 35.09 -33.79 -13.29
C ALA A 287 36.27 -33.54 -14.27
N ARG A 288 37.48 -33.33 -13.75
CA ARG A 288 38.70 -33.24 -14.57
C ARG A 288 39.00 -34.55 -15.30
N SER A 289 38.85 -35.69 -14.64
CA SER A 289 39.03 -37.01 -15.27
C SER A 289 38.01 -37.26 -16.37
N ARG A 290 36.74 -36.85 -16.18
CA ARG A 290 35.71 -36.90 -17.23
C ARG A 290 36.05 -36.00 -18.42
N LEU A 291 36.60 -34.81 -18.19
CA LEU A 291 37.04 -33.95 -19.30
C LEU A 291 38.24 -34.54 -20.06
N GLN A 292 39.15 -35.18 -19.34
CA GLN A 292 40.32 -35.84 -19.93
C GLN A 292 39.96 -37.05 -20.80
N SER A 293 38.88 -37.78 -20.50
CA SER A 293 38.49 -38.94 -21.32
C SER A 293 38.17 -38.56 -22.76
N PHE A 294 37.61 -37.36 -23.01
CA PHE A 294 37.37 -36.87 -24.37
C PHE A 294 38.65 -36.55 -25.15
N VAL A 295 39.76 -36.28 -24.46
CA VAL A 295 41.06 -35.95 -25.09
C VAL A 295 41.89 -37.20 -25.34
N PHE A 296 41.71 -38.25 -24.53
CA PHE A 296 42.45 -39.52 -24.61
C PHE A 296 41.67 -40.67 -25.27
N GLU A 297 40.45 -40.43 -25.75
CA GLU A 297 39.74 -41.32 -26.68
C GLU A 297 40.38 -41.24 -28.08
N THR A 298 41.49 -41.94 -28.27
CA THR A 298 42.06 -42.32 -29.58
C THR A 298 42.43 -43.79 -29.58
#